data_AF-A0A3E0R2B5-F1
#
_entry.id   AF-A0A3E0R2B5-F1
#
_cell.length_a   1.000
_cell.length_b   1.000
_cell.length_c   1.000
_cell.angle_alpha   90.00
_cell.angle_beta   90.00
_cell.angle_gamma   90.00
#
_symmetry.space_group_name_H-M   'P 1'
#
loop_
_entity.id
_entity.type
_entity.pdbx_description
1 polymer ?
#
loop_
_entity_poly.entity_id
_entity_poly.type
_entity_poly.pdbx_seq_one_letter_code
_entity_poly.pdbx_strand_id
1 'polypeptide(L)'
;MKLKIDQNSVKKKLRAPNKKMEQAATAAAIKQLDDAKDQMLEEFDNHPVTKEIEAGVESSNISGTLGGYGNLFSFIGFDRGSNPIQFLRNLIINTISLPKKPFAKRRGVYFFRVKVPTMKNLETETPLPYEKSRSWIRGIERGISGIGYFIFRKRNNSYSRSGGGIQTEKKARGGVRFGNMPYLSRILENFYKKAKIKK
;
A
#
# COMPACT_ATOMS: atom_id res chain seq x y z
N MET A 1 32.21 49.74 -27.25
CA MET A 1 32.49 48.94 -26.03
C MET A 1 32.11 47.49 -26.29
N LYS A 2 32.99 46.50 -26.04
CA LYS A 2 32.65 45.06 -26.17
C LYS A 2 32.82 44.38 -24.81
N LEU A 3 31.73 43.84 -24.27
CA LEU A 3 31.73 43.12 -23.01
C LEU A 3 31.98 41.63 -23.29
N LYS A 4 33.16 41.12 -22.90
CA LYS A 4 33.49 39.69 -22.99
C LYS A 4 33.02 39.00 -21.72
N ILE A 5 32.07 38.08 -21.82
CA ILE A 5 31.63 37.23 -20.71
C ILE A 5 32.23 35.84 -20.91
N ASP A 6 32.95 35.34 -19.91
CA ASP A 6 33.50 33.99 -19.89
C ASP A 6 32.41 32.96 -19.53
N GLN A 7 32.13 32.03 -20.44
CA GLN A 7 31.13 30.98 -20.23
C GLN A 7 31.52 30.00 -19.11
N ASN A 8 32.80 29.81 -18.82
CA ASN A 8 33.27 28.85 -17.81
C ASN A 8 33.03 29.34 -16.39
N SER A 9 33.24 30.63 -16.13
CA SER A 9 32.89 31.26 -14.85
C SER A 9 31.38 31.25 -14.58
N VAL A 10 30.54 31.43 -15.62
CA VAL A 10 29.08 31.26 -15.51
C VAL A 10 28.71 29.81 -15.17
N LYS A 11 29.26 28.83 -15.90
CA LYS A 11 29.05 27.39 -15.62
C LYS A 11 29.53 27.00 -14.22
N LYS A 12 30.63 27.57 -13.73
CA LYS A 12 31.16 27.32 -12.37
C LYS A 12 30.22 27.86 -11.29
N LYS A 13 29.66 29.06 -11.46
CA LYS A 13 28.65 29.63 -10.55
C LYS A 13 27.35 28.82 -10.53
N LEU A 14 26.90 28.29 -11.67
CA LEU A 14 25.74 27.39 -11.75
C LEU A 14 26.00 26.02 -11.07
N ARG A 15 27.25 25.53 -11.14
CA ARG A 15 27.67 24.27 -10.51
C ARG A 15 27.77 24.39 -8.98
N ALA A 16 28.21 25.53 -8.46
CA ALA A 16 28.29 25.78 -7.01
C ALA A 16 26.92 25.52 -6.32
N PRO A 17 26.90 24.94 -5.11
CA PRO A 17 25.66 24.77 -4.35
C PRO A 17 25.11 26.15 -3.99
N ASN A 18 23.99 26.55 -4.60
CA ASN A 18 23.21 27.68 -4.11
C ASN A 18 22.22 27.12 -3.08
N LYS A 19 22.44 27.45 -1.80
CA LYS A 19 21.58 27.02 -0.68
C LYS A 19 20.10 27.31 -0.95
N LYS A 20 19.77 28.43 -1.60
CA LYS A 20 18.39 28.78 -1.98
C LYS A 20 17.80 27.81 -3.01
N MET A 21 18.58 27.39 -4.01
CA MET A 21 18.12 26.42 -5.02
C MET A 21 17.95 25.02 -4.42
N GLU A 22 18.85 24.62 -3.51
CA GLU A 22 18.72 23.35 -2.80
C GLU A 22 17.47 23.34 -1.91
N GLN A 23 17.22 24.41 -1.16
CA GLN A 23 16.01 24.57 -0.36
C GLN A 23 14.74 24.52 -1.22
N ALA A 24 14.71 25.22 -2.35
CA ALA A 24 13.60 25.19 -3.28
C ALA A 24 13.38 23.79 -3.88
N ALA A 25 14.45 23.09 -4.26
CA ALA A 25 14.38 21.72 -4.76
C ALA A 25 13.86 20.74 -3.71
N THR A 26 14.33 20.85 -2.46
CA THR A 26 13.83 20.05 -1.34
C THR A 26 12.36 20.32 -1.07
N ALA A 27 11.93 21.59 -1.04
CA ALA A 27 10.53 21.94 -0.85
C ALA A 27 9.63 21.38 -1.97
N ALA A 28 10.07 21.48 -3.22
CA ALA A 28 9.37 20.90 -4.36
C ALA A 28 9.29 19.37 -4.28
N ALA A 29 10.36 18.69 -3.84
CA ALA A 29 10.38 17.25 -3.68
C ALA A 29 9.48 16.78 -2.52
N ILE A 30 9.43 17.52 -1.41
CA ILE A 30 8.49 17.27 -0.31
C ILE A 30 7.06 17.39 -0.81
N LYS A 31 6.72 18.51 -1.46
CA LYS A 31 5.38 18.73 -2.01
C LYS A 31 4.96 17.61 -2.97
N GLN A 32 5.82 17.26 -3.93
CA GLN A 32 5.54 16.17 -4.87
C GLN A 32 5.29 14.83 -4.17
N LEU A 33 6.06 14.54 -3.11
CA LEU A 33 5.92 13.31 -2.35
C LEU A 33 4.62 13.30 -1.53
N ASP A 34 4.27 14.42 -0.93
CA ASP A 34 3.05 14.56 -0.13
C ASP A 34 1.80 14.49 -1.03
N ASP A 35 1.80 15.18 -2.17
CA ASP A 35 0.72 15.07 -3.18
C ASP A 35 0.54 13.60 -3.66
N ALA A 36 1.65 12.86 -3.83
CA ALA A 36 1.61 11.46 -4.22
C ALA A 36 1.12 10.55 -3.07
N LYS A 37 1.46 10.86 -1.81
CA LYS A 37 0.97 10.13 -0.64
C LYS A 37 -0.54 10.31 -0.48
N ASP A 38 -1.04 11.53 -0.59
CA ASP A 38 -2.46 11.82 -0.41
C ASP A 38 -3.31 11.03 -1.42
N GLN A 39 -2.89 11.03 -2.69
CA GLN A 39 -3.57 10.25 -3.72
C GLN A 39 -3.44 8.73 -3.51
N MET A 40 -2.33 8.26 -2.95
CA MET A 40 -2.15 6.84 -2.61
C MET A 40 -3.08 6.44 -1.47
N LEU A 41 -3.22 7.27 -0.44
CA LEU A 41 -4.12 7.04 0.68
C LEU A 41 -5.58 7.11 0.24
N GLU A 42 -5.93 8.05 -0.64
CA GLU A 42 -7.26 8.10 -1.25
C GLU A 42 -7.57 6.84 -2.06
N GLU A 43 -6.63 6.36 -2.88
CA GLU A 43 -6.79 5.11 -3.63
C GLU A 43 -6.94 3.91 -2.69
N PHE A 44 -6.13 3.86 -1.62
CA PHE A 44 -6.21 2.84 -0.59
C PHE A 44 -7.57 2.83 0.10
N ASP A 45 -8.04 3.98 0.58
CA ASP A 45 -9.29 4.13 1.32
C ASP A 45 -10.50 3.81 0.46
N ASN A 46 -10.43 4.15 -0.82
CA ASN A 46 -11.52 3.91 -1.74
C ASN A 46 -11.56 2.49 -2.31
N HIS A 47 -10.49 1.72 -2.15
CA HIS A 47 -10.41 0.37 -2.69
C HIS A 47 -11.44 -0.57 -2.02
N PRO A 48 -12.16 -1.41 -2.80
CA PRO A 48 -13.22 -2.25 -2.25
C PRO A 48 -12.71 -3.25 -1.21
N VAL A 49 -11.48 -3.74 -1.34
CA VAL A 49 -10.82 -4.61 -0.35
C VAL A 49 -10.65 -3.89 0.99
N THR A 50 -10.20 -2.63 0.98
CA THR A 50 -9.99 -1.84 2.20
C THR A 50 -11.31 -1.65 2.93
N LYS A 51 -12.32 -1.15 2.21
CA LYS A 51 -13.67 -0.92 2.74
C LYS A 51 -14.29 -2.20 3.30
N GLU A 52 -14.12 -3.33 2.61
CA GLU A 52 -14.66 -4.62 3.04
C GLU A 52 -14.04 -5.12 4.34
N ILE A 53 -12.71 -5.01 4.48
CA ILE A 53 -12.01 -5.46 5.68
C ILE A 53 -12.24 -4.49 6.84
N GLU A 54 -12.24 -3.18 6.59
CA GLU A 54 -12.46 -2.14 7.60
C GLU A 54 -13.87 -2.21 8.21
N ALA A 55 -14.89 -2.52 7.41
CA ALA A 55 -16.26 -2.74 7.87
C ALA A 55 -16.44 -4.05 8.68
N GLY A 56 -15.39 -4.89 8.75
CA GLY A 56 -15.34 -6.06 9.62
C GLY A 56 -16.35 -7.15 9.26
N VAL A 57 -16.83 -7.85 10.30
CA VAL A 57 -17.75 -9.00 10.15
C VAL A 57 -19.10 -8.63 9.53
N GLU A 58 -19.54 -7.38 9.67
CA GLU A 58 -20.83 -6.91 9.17
C GLU A 58 -20.83 -6.57 7.67
N SER A 59 -19.65 -6.48 7.05
CA SER A 59 -19.51 -6.19 5.62
C SER A 59 -20.09 -7.30 4.74
N SER A 60 -20.48 -6.94 3.53
CA SER A 60 -20.66 -7.89 2.42
C SER A 60 -19.39 -7.98 1.56
N ASN A 61 -19.32 -8.99 0.69
CA ASN A 61 -18.19 -9.19 -0.23
C ASN A 61 -18.23 -8.22 -1.42
N ILE A 62 -17.98 -6.94 -1.17
CA ILE A 62 -17.97 -5.88 -2.19
C ILE A 62 -16.75 -5.95 -3.12
N SER A 63 -15.66 -6.61 -2.71
CA SER A 63 -14.48 -6.83 -3.55
C SER A 63 -14.66 -7.94 -4.58
N GLY A 64 -15.72 -8.76 -4.47
CA GLY A 64 -15.97 -9.90 -5.37
C GLY A 64 -15.02 -11.09 -5.17
N THR A 65 -14.09 -11.00 -4.22
CA THR A 65 -13.05 -12.00 -3.94
C THR A 65 -13.61 -13.37 -3.51
N LEU A 66 -14.83 -13.41 -2.96
CA LEU A 66 -15.47 -14.62 -2.43
C LEU A 66 -16.71 -15.07 -3.23
N GLY A 67 -16.91 -14.49 -4.41
CA GLY A 67 -18.10 -14.74 -5.23
C GLY A 67 -19.39 -14.28 -4.57
N GLY A 68 -19.35 -13.15 -3.84
CA GLY A 68 -20.52 -12.50 -3.25
C GLY A 68 -21.01 -13.09 -1.92
N TYR A 69 -20.33 -14.09 -1.36
CA TYR A 69 -20.72 -14.75 -0.11
C TYR A 69 -19.78 -14.41 1.05
N GLY A 70 -20.36 -13.95 2.17
CA GLY A 70 -19.62 -13.53 3.36
C GLY A 70 -18.82 -12.24 3.13
N ASN A 71 -17.62 -12.17 3.70
CA ASN A 71 -16.66 -11.08 3.52
C ASN A 71 -15.22 -11.53 3.81
N LEU A 72 -14.26 -10.76 3.31
CA LEU A 72 -12.82 -10.97 3.47
C LEU A 72 -12.39 -10.99 4.93
N PHE A 73 -12.93 -10.10 5.77
CA PHE A 73 -12.56 -10.04 7.18
C PHE A 73 -12.80 -11.38 7.87
N SER A 74 -13.98 -11.95 7.62
CA SER A 74 -14.42 -13.21 8.20
C SER A 74 -13.71 -14.41 7.59
N PHE A 75 -13.47 -14.39 6.28
CA PHE A 75 -12.80 -15.47 5.56
C PHE A 75 -11.31 -15.58 5.88
N ILE A 76 -10.60 -14.45 5.92
CA ILE A 76 -9.21 -14.37 6.40
C ILE A 76 -9.15 -14.73 7.89
N GLY A 77 -10.24 -14.51 8.62
CA GLY A 77 -10.35 -14.91 10.02
C GLY A 77 -9.56 -13.99 10.94
N PHE A 78 -9.60 -12.68 10.68
CA PHE A 78 -9.13 -11.67 11.61
C PHE A 78 -9.91 -11.75 12.93
N ASP A 79 -9.27 -11.35 14.03
CA ASP A 79 -9.93 -11.36 15.33
C ASP A 79 -11.01 -10.27 15.39
N ARG A 80 -12.12 -10.56 16.05
CA ARG A 80 -13.21 -9.59 16.25
C ARG A 80 -12.69 -8.32 16.90
N GLY A 81 -13.06 -7.17 16.34
CA GLY A 81 -12.62 -5.85 16.83
C GLY A 81 -11.19 -5.47 16.45
N SER A 82 -10.43 -6.36 15.79
CA SER A 82 -9.14 -5.98 15.22
C SER A 82 -9.33 -5.00 14.05
N ASN A 83 -8.36 -4.11 13.87
CA ASN A 83 -8.35 -3.15 12.75
C ASN A 83 -7.07 -3.33 11.90
N PRO A 84 -7.00 -4.40 11.08
CA PRO A 84 -5.83 -4.67 10.23
C PRO A 84 -5.62 -3.59 9.15
N ILE A 85 -6.68 -2.89 8.74
CA ILE A 85 -6.60 -1.78 7.78
C ILE A 85 -5.88 -0.58 8.40
N GLN A 86 -6.20 -0.18 9.63
CA GLN A 86 -5.50 0.89 10.31
C GLN A 86 -4.03 0.56 10.54
N PHE A 87 -3.72 -0.68 10.93
CA PHE A 87 -2.33 -1.14 11.04
C PHE A 87 -1.57 -0.98 9.72
N LEU A 88 -2.16 -1.46 8.62
CA LEU A 88 -1.57 -1.37 7.28
C LEU A 88 -1.41 0.09 6.82
N ARG A 89 -2.42 0.94 7.06
CA ARG A 89 -2.36 2.38 6.77
C ARG A 89 -1.16 3.03 7.47
N ASN A 90 -1.01 2.77 8.77
CA ASN A 90 0.11 3.28 9.57
C ASN A 90 1.45 2.76 9.06
N LEU A 91 1.55 1.47 8.71
CA LEU A 91 2.75 0.87 8.16
C LEU A 91 3.20 1.55 6.86
N ILE A 92 2.25 1.81 5.95
CA ILE A 92 2.50 2.51 4.68
C ILE A 92 3.00 3.92 4.95
N ILE A 93 2.29 4.71 5.75
CA ILE A 93 2.62 6.12 6.03
C ILE A 93 3.99 6.24 6.72
N ASN A 94 4.24 5.45 7.76
CA ASN A 94 5.45 5.53 8.56
C ASN A 94 6.70 5.07 7.81
N THR A 95 6.54 4.30 6.73
CA THR A 95 7.67 3.88 5.90
C THR A 95 8.14 4.98 4.94
N ILE A 96 7.25 5.91 4.57
CA ILE A 96 7.56 6.92 3.55
C ILE A 96 8.31 8.10 4.19
N SER A 97 9.56 8.31 3.77
CA SER A 97 10.33 9.46 4.24
C SER A 97 11.28 10.02 3.17
N LEU A 98 11.45 11.34 3.22
CA LEU A 98 12.36 12.08 2.36
C LEU A 98 13.43 12.76 3.22
N PRO A 99 14.71 12.40 3.05
CA PRO A 99 15.82 13.10 3.68
C PRO A 99 15.88 14.56 3.22
N LYS A 100 16.16 15.48 4.16
CA LYS A 100 16.20 16.93 3.90
C LYS A 100 17.26 17.36 2.88
N LYS A 101 18.24 16.50 2.58
CA LYS A 101 19.35 16.80 1.67
C LYS A 101 19.29 15.89 0.44
N PRO A 102 19.49 16.44 -0.76
CA PRO A 102 19.67 15.64 -1.97
C PRO A 102 20.98 14.84 -1.88
N PHE A 103 20.99 13.63 -2.43
CA PHE A 103 22.19 12.78 -2.43
C PHE A 103 23.08 13.04 -3.65
N ALA A 104 22.55 13.63 -4.72
CA ALA A 104 23.31 13.99 -5.91
C ALA A 104 22.75 15.24 -6.58
N LYS A 105 23.64 15.99 -7.24
CA LYS A 105 23.32 17.12 -8.12
C LYS A 105 24.01 16.90 -9.46
N ARG A 106 23.26 16.83 -10.56
CA ARG A 106 23.83 16.66 -11.91
C ARG A 106 23.11 17.57 -12.90
N ARG A 107 23.85 18.43 -13.60
CA ARG A 107 23.33 19.31 -14.67
C ARG A 107 22.09 20.13 -14.24
N GLY A 108 22.06 20.63 -13.00
CA GLY A 108 20.93 21.39 -12.46
C GLY A 108 19.77 20.56 -11.90
N VAL A 109 19.86 19.23 -11.98
CA VAL A 109 18.88 18.29 -11.39
C VAL A 109 19.35 17.83 -10.01
N TYR A 110 18.44 17.87 -9.04
CA TYR A 110 18.63 17.36 -7.69
C TYR A 110 17.99 15.99 -7.55
N PHE A 111 18.71 15.03 -6.97
CA PHE A 111 18.25 13.67 -6.76
C PHE A 111 18.09 13.40 -5.26
N PHE A 112 16.96 12.83 -4.88
CA PHE A 112 16.62 12.49 -3.49
C PHE A 112 16.51 10.98 -3.33
N ARG A 113 16.96 10.44 -2.19
CA ARG A 113 16.72 9.05 -1.80
C ARG A 113 15.43 9.01 -1.00
N VAL A 114 14.34 8.56 -1.59
CA VAL A 114 13.07 8.43 -0.88
C VAL A 114 12.99 7.02 -0.30
N LYS A 115 12.72 6.90 1.00
CA LYS A 115 12.35 5.62 1.60
C LYS A 115 10.87 5.40 1.31
N VAL A 116 10.51 4.24 0.78
CA VAL A 116 9.14 3.89 0.42
C VAL A 116 8.84 2.44 0.78
N PRO A 117 7.58 2.09 1.10
CA PRO A 117 7.21 0.71 1.33
C PRO A 117 7.37 -0.08 0.04
N THR A 118 7.79 -1.34 0.14
CA THR A 118 7.82 -2.30 -0.96
C THR A 118 6.80 -3.39 -0.69
N MET A 119 6.30 -4.03 -1.75
CA MET A 119 5.35 -5.13 -1.60
C MET A 119 5.89 -6.23 -0.67
N LYS A 120 7.16 -6.60 -0.84
CA LYS A 120 7.83 -7.62 -0.01
C LYS A 120 7.80 -7.25 1.48
N ASN A 121 8.14 -6.01 1.83
CA ASN A 121 8.15 -5.58 3.23
C ASN A 121 6.73 -5.57 3.82
N LEU A 122 5.74 -5.08 3.06
CA LEU A 122 4.35 -5.08 3.50
C LEU A 122 3.82 -6.51 3.71
N GLU A 123 4.18 -7.44 2.83
CA GLU A 123 3.81 -8.86 2.98
C GLU A 123 4.39 -9.46 4.27
N THR A 124 5.65 -9.16 4.60
CA THR A 124 6.28 -9.65 5.85
C THR A 124 5.56 -9.16 7.10
N GLU A 125 5.07 -7.92 7.09
CA GLU A 125 4.40 -7.30 8.25
C GLU A 125 2.89 -7.64 8.32
N THR A 126 2.34 -8.38 7.35
CA THR A 126 0.90 -8.67 7.28
C THR A 126 0.59 -10.16 7.20
N PRO A 127 1.03 -10.95 8.19
CA PRO A 127 0.78 -12.39 8.20
C PRO A 127 -0.71 -12.71 8.27
N LEU A 128 -1.10 -13.87 7.75
CA LEU A 128 -2.42 -14.45 7.99
C LEU A 128 -2.57 -14.76 9.49
N PRO A 129 -3.75 -14.55 10.10
CA PRO A 129 -3.97 -14.81 11.52
C PRO A 129 -3.70 -16.26 11.96
N TYR A 130 -3.72 -17.22 11.02
CA TYR A 130 -3.53 -18.66 11.26
C TYR A 130 -2.27 -19.24 10.62
N GLU A 131 -1.55 -18.47 9.79
CA GLU A 131 -0.36 -18.95 9.08
C GLU A 131 0.65 -17.80 8.93
N LYS A 132 1.54 -17.66 9.92
CA LYS A 132 2.49 -16.54 9.98
C LYS A 132 3.47 -16.46 8.80
N SER A 133 3.68 -17.56 8.08
CA SER A 133 4.57 -17.62 6.91
C SER A 133 3.95 -17.03 5.63
N ARG A 134 2.64 -16.75 5.62
CA ARG A 134 1.91 -16.22 4.46
C ARG A 134 1.28 -14.87 4.78
N SER A 135 1.29 -13.98 3.80
CA SER A 135 0.65 -12.67 3.92
C SER A 135 -0.79 -12.68 3.42
N TRP A 136 -1.69 -12.01 4.14
CA TRP A 136 -3.06 -11.80 3.68
C TRP A 136 -3.13 -10.85 2.49
N ILE A 137 -2.23 -9.87 2.39
CA ILE A 137 -2.11 -8.99 1.22
C ILE A 137 -1.77 -9.85 -0.01
N ARG A 138 -0.75 -10.69 0.09
CA ARG A 138 -0.38 -11.61 -0.99
C ARG A 138 -1.53 -12.55 -1.35
N GLY A 139 -2.27 -13.00 -0.35
CA GLY A 139 -3.48 -13.81 -0.52
C GLY A 139 -4.54 -13.12 -1.37
N ILE A 140 -4.79 -11.83 -1.15
CA ILE A 140 -5.77 -11.08 -1.97
C ILE A 140 -5.33 -11.00 -3.44
N GLU A 141 -4.04 -10.81 -3.68
CA GLU A 141 -3.52 -10.65 -5.05
C GLU A 141 -3.37 -11.98 -5.80
N ARG A 142 -3.06 -13.07 -5.09
CA ARG A 142 -2.68 -14.36 -5.71
C ARG A 142 -3.65 -15.49 -5.40
N GLY A 143 -4.57 -15.27 -4.48
CA GLY A 143 -5.55 -16.24 -4.03
C GLY A 143 -5.26 -16.76 -2.63
N ILE A 144 -6.34 -17.03 -1.89
CA ILE A 144 -6.33 -17.72 -0.61
C ILE A 144 -7.13 -19.02 -0.79
N SER A 145 -6.51 -20.14 -0.44
CA SER A 145 -7.15 -21.46 -0.46
C SER A 145 -8.24 -21.56 0.62
N GLY A 146 -9.14 -22.54 0.47
CA GLY A 146 -10.14 -22.83 1.51
C GLY A 146 -11.53 -22.22 1.28
N ILE A 147 -11.74 -21.45 0.19
CA ILE A 147 -13.05 -20.83 -0.10
C ILE A 147 -14.22 -21.84 -0.20
N GLY A 148 -13.95 -23.06 -0.70
CA GLY A 148 -14.98 -24.12 -0.79
C GLY A 148 -15.38 -24.71 0.57
N TYR A 149 -14.59 -24.45 1.63
CA TYR A 149 -14.79 -24.94 2.99
C TYR A 149 -15.28 -23.83 3.93
N PHE A 150 -15.41 -22.60 3.41
CA PHE A 150 -15.84 -21.44 4.16
C PHE A 150 -17.35 -21.37 4.28
N ILE A 151 -17.82 -21.26 5.52
CA ILE A 151 -19.21 -20.95 5.87
C ILE A 151 -19.22 -19.59 6.57
N PHE A 152 -20.12 -18.72 6.12
CA PHE A 152 -20.37 -17.42 6.72
C PHE A 152 -21.71 -17.39 7.45
N ARG A 153 -21.70 -16.87 8.67
CA ARG A 153 -22.90 -16.61 9.45
C ARG A 153 -22.83 -15.21 10.04
N LYS A 154 -23.77 -14.34 9.66
CA LYS A 154 -23.80 -12.93 10.07
C LYS A 154 -24.05 -12.71 11.58
N ARG A 155 -24.44 -13.75 12.34
CA ARG A 155 -24.64 -13.65 13.78
C ARG A 155 -23.33 -13.93 14.50
N ASN A 156 -22.98 -13.07 15.46
CA ASN A 156 -21.84 -13.22 16.37
C ASN A 156 -21.75 -14.66 16.90
N ASN A 157 -20.83 -15.43 16.30
CA ASN A 157 -20.58 -16.81 16.66
C ASN A 157 -19.34 -16.88 17.56
N SER A 158 -19.50 -17.34 18.80
CA SER A 158 -18.40 -17.50 19.76
C SER A 158 -17.37 -18.56 19.35
N TYR A 159 -17.72 -19.46 18.43
CA TYR A 159 -16.80 -20.47 17.87
C TYR A 159 -15.96 -19.94 16.69
N SER A 160 -16.06 -18.65 16.35
CA SER A 160 -15.34 -18.01 15.26
C SER A 160 -14.48 -16.85 15.75
N ARG A 161 -13.20 -16.83 15.38
CA ARG A 161 -12.26 -15.73 15.69
C ARG A 161 -12.78 -14.37 15.21
N SER A 162 -13.29 -14.34 13.98
CA SER A 162 -13.87 -13.13 13.36
C SER A 162 -15.31 -12.88 13.79
N GLY A 163 -15.97 -13.87 14.38
CA GLY A 163 -17.38 -13.83 14.74
C GLY A 163 -18.34 -14.23 13.61
N GLY A 164 -17.88 -14.37 12.37
CA GLY A 164 -18.73 -14.73 11.23
C GLY A 164 -18.22 -15.87 10.34
N GLY A 165 -16.94 -16.22 10.41
CA GLY A 165 -16.32 -17.22 9.55
C GLY A 165 -16.07 -18.57 10.22
N ILE A 166 -16.48 -19.67 9.58
CA ILE A 166 -16.19 -21.04 10.00
C ILE A 166 -15.57 -21.78 8.82
N GLN A 167 -14.51 -22.55 9.07
CA GLN A 167 -13.92 -23.48 8.10
C GLN A 167 -14.38 -24.90 8.44
N THR A 168 -14.92 -25.62 7.47
CA THR A 168 -15.40 -27.01 7.65
C THR A 168 -14.45 -28.03 7.03
N GLU A 169 -14.44 -29.25 7.54
CA GLU A 169 -13.64 -30.34 6.95
C GLU A 169 -14.22 -30.80 5.61
N LYS A 170 -15.55 -30.83 5.50
CA LYS A 170 -16.26 -31.13 4.26
C LYS A 170 -16.47 -29.86 3.46
N LYS A 171 -16.38 -29.98 2.13
CA LYS A 171 -16.62 -28.86 1.22
C LYS A 171 -18.06 -28.39 1.35
N ALA A 172 -18.25 -27.16 1.82
CA ALA A 172 -19.56 -26.53 1.94
C ALA A 172 -20.06 -25.98 0.59
N ARG A 173 -19.14 -25.60 -0.31
CA ARG A 173 -19.48 -24.99 -1.61
C ARG A 173 -18.61 -25.54 -2.74
N GLY A 174 -19.26 -26.13 -3.74
CA GLY A 174 -18.64 -26.61 -4.99
C GLY A 174 -18.36 -25.47 -5.98
N GLY A 175 -17.35 -25.63 -6.84
CA GLY A 175 -17.09 -24.73 -7.98
C GLY A 175 -16.60 -23.31 -7.68
N VAL A 176 -16.52 -22.90 -6.41
CA VAL A 176 -16.11 -21.53 -6.04
C VAL A 176 -14.59 -21.40 -6.06
N ARG A 177 -14.10 -20.33 -6.69
CA ARG A 177 -12.69 -19.93 -6.69
C ARG A 177 -12.55 -18.54 -6.07
N PHE A 178 -11.40 -18.31 -5.44
CA PHE A 178 -11.08 -16.98 -4.95
C PHE A 178 -10.85 -16.04 -6.14
N GLY A 179 -11.54 -14.90 -6.14
CA GLY A 179 -11.40 -13.86 -7.16
C GLY A 179 -10.18 -13.01 -6.86
N ASN A 180 -9.02 -13.37 -7.43
CA ASN A 180 -7.79 -12.60 -7.25
C ASN A 180 -8.00 -11.14 -7.68
N MET A 181 -7.59 -10.19 -6.83
CA MET A 181 -7.79 -8.76 -7.05
C MET A 181 -6.45 -8.04 -6.86
N PRO A 182 -5.93 -7.33 -7.88
CA PRO A 182 -4.77 -6.47 -7.64
C PRO A 182 -5.18 -5.36 -6.67
N TYR A 183 -4.36 -5.16 -5.64
CA TYR A 183 -4.67 -4.27 -4.53
C TYR A 183 -3.46 -3.37 -4.28
N LEU A 184 -2.62 -3.70 -3.31
CA LEU A 184 -1.47 -2.88 -2.95
C LEU A 184 -0.40 -2.83 -4.04
N SER A 185 -0.22 -3.87 -4.84
CA SER A 185 0.69 -3.82 -5.99
C SER A 185 0.35 -2.67 -6.94
N ARG A 186 -0.94 -2.51 -7.28
CA ARG A 186 -1.43 -1.44 -8.17
C ARG A 186 -1.34 -0.07 -7.50
N ILE A 187 -1.76 0.03 -6.23
CA ILE A 187 -1.68 1.28 -5.45
C ILE A 187 -0.22 1.78 -5.35
N LEU A 188 0.72 0.87 -5.02
CA LEU A 188 2.14 1.22 -4.92
C LEU A 188 2.75 1.58 -6.27
N GLU A 189 2.36 0.90 -7.34
CA GLU A 189 2.80 1.23 -8.68
C GLU A 189 2.36 2.64 -9.09
N ASN A 190 1.10 3.00 -8.81
CA ASN A 190 0.56 4.33 -9.05
C ASN A 190 1.30 5.38 -8.23
N PHE A 191 1.55 5.10 -6.94
CA PHE A 191 2.33 5.95 -6.06
C PHE A 191 3.75 6.21 -6.61
N TYR A 192 4.48 5.16 -7.01
CA TYR A 192 5.85 5.34 -7.52
C TYR A 192 5.87 6.16 -8.82
N LYS A 193 4.90 5.95 -9.72
CA LYS A 193 4.76 6.74 -10.95
C LYS A 193 4.53 8.21 -10.63
N LYS A 194 3.58 8.50 -9.73
CA LYS A 194 3.22 9.87 -9.31
C LYS A 194 4.37 10.56 -8.57
N ALA A 195 5.06 9.84 -7.68
CA ALA A 195 6.22 10.36 -6.95
C ALA A 195 7.51 10.40 -7.79
N LYS A 196 7.47 9.95 -9.06
CA LYS A 196 8.62 9.86 -9.97
C LYS A 196 9.79 9.05 -9.40
N ILE A 197 9.47 8.00 -8.65
CA ILE A 197 10.42 7.09 -8.04
C ILE A 197 10.74 5.99 -9.05
N LYS A 198 12.03 5.83 -9.38
CA LYS A 198 12.49 4.71 -10.19
C LYS A 198 12.62 3.47 -9.30
N LYS A 199 12.02 2.36 -9.72
CA LYS A 199 12.25 1.03 -9.16
C LYS A 199 13.67 0.55 -9.46
#